data_AF-A0A357CW00-F1
#
_entry.id   AF-A0A357CW00-F1
#
_cell.length_a   1.000
_cell.length_b   1.000
_cell.length_c   1.000
_cell.angle_alpha   90.00
_cell.angle_beta   90.00
_cell.angle_gamma   90.00
#
_symmetry.space_group_name_H-M   'P 1'
#
loop_
_entity.id
_entity.type
_entity.pdbx_description
1 polymer ?
#
loop_
_entity_poly.entity_id
_entity_poly.type
_entity_poly.pdbx_seq_one_letter_code
_entity_poly.pdbx_strand_id
1 'polypeptide(L)'
;MKYDVVIVGAGPAGIFTALELIRKNSGKKIVIIEKGQPLGKRSCPKTKTGKCMNCKPYCHITTGFSGAGAFSDGKLSLSYEVGGELPELLGEKYTQELIDYTDRIYLEFGADEHV
;
A
#
# COMPACT_ATOMS: atom_id res chain seq x y z
N MET A 1 17.53 18.85 -5.99
CA MET A 1 16.14 19.06 -6.45
C MET A 1 15.30 19.52 -5.25
N LYS A 2 14.34 20.43 -5.42
CA LYS A 2 13.36 20.82 -4.37
C LYS A 2 12.01 20.12 -4.62
N TYR A 3 11.38 19.64 -3.56
CA TYR A 3 10.07 19.00 -3.50
C TYR A 3 9.29 19.56 -2.30
N ASP A 4 7.97 19.67 -2.42
CA ASP A 4 7.09 20.15 -1.36
C ASP A 4 6.65 19.02 -0.43
N VAL A 5 6.57 17.79 -0.96
CA VAL A 5 6.18 16.58 -0.22
C VAL A 5 7.11 15.44 -0.57
N VAL A 6 7.64 14.78 0.47
CA VAL A 6 8.44 13.55 0.35
C VAL A 6 7.66 12.41 1.01
N ILE A 7 7.34 11.39 0.23
CA ILE A 7 6.67 10.17 0.69
C ILE A 7 7.73 9.07 0.77
N VAL A 8 7.95 8.51 1.96
CA VAL A 8 8.92 7.43 2.18
C VAL A 8 8.18 6.10 2.23
N GLY A 9 8.44 5.25 1.23
CA GLY A 9 7.77 3.97 1.02
C GLY A 9 6.73 4.04 -0.09
N ALA A 10 6.86 3.13 -1.06
CA ALA A 10 5.91 2.98 -2.17
C ALA A 10 4.95 1.80 -1.94
N GLY A 11 4.49 1.59 -0.71
CA GLY A 11 3.37 0.69 -0.40
C GLY A 11 2.01 1.35 -0.70
N PRO A 12 0.88 0.65 -0.47
CA PRO A 12 -0.45 1.19 -0.71
C PRO A 12 -0.66 2.57 -0.06
N ALA A 13 -0.34 2.73 1.23
CA ALA A 13 -0.46 4.01 1.92
C ALA A 13 0.29 5.16 1.21
N GLY A 14 1.53 4.94 0.78
CA GLY A 14 2.33 5.95 0.09
C GLY A 14 1.83 6.25 -1.33
N ILE A 15 1.46 5.21 -2.08
CA ILE A 15 0.92 5.35 -3.44
C ILE A 15 -0.42 6.10 -3.41
N PHE A 16 -1.34 5.73 -2.52
CA PHE A 16 -2.63 6.40 -2.39
C PHE A 16 -2.51 7.81 -1.83
N THR A 17 -1.55 8.07 -0.93
CA THR A 17 -1.26 9.44 -0.49
C THR A 17 -0.87 10.33 -1.68
N ALA A 18 0.02 9.85 -2.56
CA ALA A 18 0.41 10.60 -3.75
C ALA A 18 -0.76 10.78 -4.72
N LEU A 19 -1.55 9.72 -4.96
CA LEU A 19 -2.73 9.77 -5.81
C LEU A 19 -3.74 10.80 -5.32
N GLU A 20 -4.05 10.81 -4.02
CA GLU A 20 -5.01 11.75 -3.44
C GLU A 20 -4.53 13.19 -3.47
N LEU A 21 -3.23 13.44 -3.24
CA LEU A 21 -2.65 14.78 -3.42
C LEU A 21 -2.76 15.28 -4.85
N ILE A 22 -2.69 14.39 -5.84
CA ILE A 22 -2.89 14.70 -7.26
C ILE A 22 -4.39 14.95 -7.54
N ARG A 23 -5.28 14.04 -7.12
CA ARG A 23 -6.74 14.15 -7.34
C ARG A 23 -7.33 15.42 -6.72
N LYS A 24 -6.85 15.82 -5.54
CA LYS A 24 -7.26 17.06 -4.85
C LYS A 24 -6.56 18.32 -5.39
N ASN A 25 -5.85 18.20 -6.52
CA ASN A 25 -5.17 19.29 -7.22
C ASN A 25 -4.29 20.13 -6.28
N SER A 26 -3.48 19.47 -5.44
CA SER A 26 -2.71 20.15 -4.39
C SER A 26 -1.67 21.15 -4.91
N GLY A 27 -1.32 21.09 -6.21
CA GLY A 27 -0.26 21.88 -6.84
C GLY A 27 1.15 21.57 -6.32
N LYS A 28 1.30 20.62 -5.39
CA LYS A 28 2.56 20.30 -4.73
C LYS A 28 3.42 19.41 -5.62
N LYS A 29 4.73 19.68 -5.63
CA LYS A 29 5.73 18.82 -6.26
C LYS A 29 6.09 17.68 -5.31
N ILE A 30 5.63 16.48 -5.65
CA ILE A 30 5.73 15.27 -4.80
C ILE A 30 6.88 14.38 -5.29
N VAL A 31 7.57 13.74 -4.35
CA VAL A 31 8.48 12.60 -4.63
C VAL A 31 8.15 11.42 -3.73
N ILE A 32 8.17 10.22 -4.30
CA ILE A 32 8.10 8.96 -3.55
C ILE A 32 9.48 8.31 -3.59
N ILE A 33 9.99 7.88 -2.44
CA ILE A 33 11.27 7.18 -2.31
C ILE A 33 11.01 5.78 -1.77
N GLU A 34 11.47 4.76 -2.49
CA GLU A 34 11.33 3.35 -2.12
C GLU A 34 12.70 2.68 -2.04
N LYS A 35 12.94 1.93 -0.95
CA LYS A 35 14.21 1.22 -0.73
C LYS A 35 14.35 0.01 -1.68
N GLY A 36 13.24 -0.63 -2.00
CA GLY A 36 13.18 -1.85 -2.79
C GLY A 36 13.17 -1.63 -4.29
N GLN A 37 12.79 -2.68 -5.01
CA GLN A 37 12.77 -2.71 -6.48
C GLN A 37 11.38 -2.37 -7.05
N PRO A 38 11.30 -1.94 -8.32
CA PRO A 38 10.05 -1.93 -9.08
C PRO A 38 9.43 -3.32 -9.16
N LEU A 39 8.10 -3.40 -9.26
CA LEU A 39 7.34 -4.66 -9.13
C LEU A 39 7.86 -5.79 -10.03
N GLY A 40 8.07 -5.52 -11.32
CA GLY A 40 8.56 -6.53 -12.28
C GLY A 40 9.99 -7.06 -12.02
N LYS A 41 10.75 -6.42 -11.12
CA LYS A 41 12.09 -6.86 -10.68
C LYS A 41 12.08 -7.46 -9.27
N ARG A 42 10.92 -7.55 -8.61
CA ARG A 42 10.79 -8.19 -7.29
C ARG A 42 10.62 -9.69 -7.49
N SER A 43 11.49 -10.49 -6.86
CA SER A 43 11.37 -11.95 -6.86
C SER A 43 11.93 -12.52 -5.56
N CYS A 44 11.19 -13.42 -4.91
CA CYS A 44 11.66 -14.11 -3.71
C CYS A 44 12.44 -15.37 -4.10
N PRO A 45 13.72 -15.51 -3.73
CA PRO A 45 14.51 -16.70 -4.05
C PRO A 45 13.93 -18.00 -3.48
N LYS A 46 13.08 -17.92 -2.44
CA LYS A 46 12.37 -19.06 -1.83
C LYS A 46 11.67 -19.94 -2.87
N THR A 47 11.14 -19.36 -3.95
CA THR A 47 10.46 -20.13 -5.01
C THR A 47 11.41 -21.08 -5.74
N LYS A 48 12.71 -20.78 -5.76
CA LYS A 48 13.76 -21.62 -6.36
C LYS A 48 14.50 -22.46 -5.32
N THR A 49 14.76 -21.90 -4.15
CA THR A 49 15.58 -22.54 -3.11
C THR A 49 14.78 -23.42 -2.14
N GLY A 50 13.45 -23.30 -2.13
CA GLY A 50 12.55 -23.99 -1.19
C GLY A 50 12.62 -23.47 0.25
N LYS A 51 13.48 -22.50 0.54
CA LYS A 51 13.78 -22.02 1.91
C LYS A 51 13.86 -20.50 1.93
N CYS A 52 13.43 -19.87 3.02
CA CYS A 52 13.65 -18.42 3.19
C CYS A 52 15.17 -18.15 3.27
N MET A 53 15.66 -17.25 2.42
CA MET A 53 17.09 -16.91 2.33
C MET A 53 17.47 -15.68 3.18
N ASN A 54 16.54 -15.11 3.96
CA ASN A 54 16.76 -13.91 4.76
C ASN A 54 17.41 -12.76 3.95
N CYS A 55 16.83 -12.48 2.77
CA CYS A 55 17.40 -11.59 1.76
C CYS A 55 17.94 -10.29 2.37
N LYS A 56 19.15 -9.90 1.93
CA LYS A 56 19.80 -8.65 2.28
C LYS A 56 20.02 -7.82 1.01
N PRO A 57 19.93 -6.48 1.07
CA PRO A 57 19.67 -5.66 2.26
C PRO A 57 18.19 -5.62 2.69
N TYR A 58 17.28 -6.21 1.92
CA TYR A 58 15.85 -6.27 2.23
C TYR A 58 15.16 -7.49 1.64
N CYS A 59 13.95 -7.79 2.11
CA CYS A 59 13.11 -8.85 1.57
C CYS A 59 12.29 -8.36 0.38
N HIS A 60 12.40 -9.05 -0.76
CA HIS A 60 11.64 -8.70 -1.97
C HIS A 60 10.12 -8.88 -1.82
N ILE A 61 9.66 -9.65 -0.83
CA ILE A 61 8.22 -9.83 -0.54
C ILE A 61 7.64 -8.61 0.18
N THR A 62 8.37 -8.01 1.12
CA THR A 62 7.85 -6.91 1.95
C THR A 62 8.32 -5.52 1.52
N THR A 63 9.39 -5.43 0.72
CA THR A 63 10.03 -4.16 0.32
C THR A 63 10.09 -4.01 -1.21
N GLY A 64 9.76 -2.82 -1.71
CA GLY A 64 9.64 -2.49 -3.13
C GLY A 64 8.31 -1.82 -3.47
N PHE A 65 8.11 -1.51 -4.75
CA PHE A 65 6.86 -0.90 -5.21
C PHE A 65 5.66 -1.80 -4.92
N SER A 66 4.58 -1.23 -4.38
CA SER A 66 3.40 -1.91 -3.79
C SER A 66 3.67 -2.59 -2.42
N GLY A 67 4.88 -2.44 -1.86
CA GLY A 67 5.19 -2.88 -0.48
C GLY A 67 4.88 -4.36 -0.24
N ALA A 68 4.40 -4.70 0.95
CA ALA A 68 4.01 -6.08 1.28
C ALA A 68 2.74 -6.57 0.56
N GLY A 69 1.88 -5.67 0.09
CA GLY A 69 0.64 -6.02 -0.60
C GLY A 69 0.88 -6.66 -1.97
N ALA A 70 2.04 -6.43 -2.60
CA ALA A 70 2.31 -6.89 -3.96
C ALA A 70 2.36 -8.43 -4.12
N PHE A 71 2.65 -9.15 -3.04
CA PHE A 71 2.74 -10.62 -3.02
C PHE A 71 1.81 -11.22 -1.96
N SER A 72 0.76 -10.49 -1.58
CA SER A 72 -0.36 -11.06 -0.82
C SER A 72 -1.40 -11.66 -1.76
N ASP A 73 -2.45 -12.24 -1.20
CA ASP A 73 -3.64 -12.66 -1.93
C ASP A 73 -4.55 -11.49 -2.33
N GLY A 74 -4.15 -10.25 -2.05
CA GLY A 74 -4.85 -9.04 -2.47
C GLY A 74 -6.18 -8.78 -1.74
N LYS A 75 -6.49 -9.50 -0.66
CA LYS A 75 -7.76 -9.34 0.05
C LYS A 75 -7.79 -8.03 0.84
N LEU A 76 -8.92 -7.34 0.77
CA LEU A 76 -9.24 -6.20 1.60
C LEU A 76 -10.19 -6.64 2.71
N SER A 77 -9.93 -6.19 3.94
CA SER A 77 -10.87 -6.36 5.05
C SER A 77 -11.82 -5.17 5.06
N LEU A 78 -13.10 -5.43 4.78
CA LEU A 78 -14.13 -4.40 4.66
C LEU A 78 -14.91 -4.16 5.96
N SER A 79 -14.38 -4.61 7.09
CA SER A 79 -14.95 -4.42 8.42
C SER A 79 -13.95 -3.71 9.32
N TYR A 80 -14.43 -2.69 10.05
CA TYR A 80 -13.62 -1.97 11.05
C TYR A 80 -13.16 -2.89 12.19
N GLU A 81 -13.80 -4.04 12.42
CA GLU A 81 -13.40 -5.01 13.44
C GLU A 81 -12.05 -5.69 13.12
N VAL A 82 -11.56 -5.55 11.89
CA VAL A 82 -10.29 -6.11 11.43
C VAL A 82 -9.29 -4.99 11.18
N GLY A 83 -8.09 -5.11 11.74
CA GLY A 83 -6.98 -4.20 11.42
C GLY A 83 -6.36 -3.44 12.60
N GLY A 84 -6.69 -3.82 13.84
CA GLY A 84 -6.06 -3.27 15.04
C GLY A 84 -6.92 -2.19 15.72
N GLU A 85 -6.28 -1.17 16.26
CA GLU A 85 -6.88 -0.24 17.24
C GLU A 85 -7.54 1.01 16.61
N LEU A 86 -7.63 1.06 15.27
CA LEU A 86 -8.14 2.24 14.57
C LEU A 86 -9.59 2.62 14.97
N PRO A 87 -10.53 1.68 15.16
CA PRO A 87 -11.87 1.97 15.65
C PRO A 87 -11.89 2.60 17.04
N GLU A 88 -10.96 2.23 17.92
CA GLU A 88 -10.88 2.77 19.28
C GLU A 88 -10.35 4.21 19.28
N LEU A 89 -9.46 4.53 18.34
CA LEU A 89 -8.86 5.86 18.20
C LEU A 89 -9.77 6.86 17.49
N LEU A 90 -10.51 6.42 16.48
CA LEU A 90 -11.29 7.28 15.57
C LEU A 90 -12.80 7.14 15.73
N GLY A 91 -13.27 6.09 16.40
CA GLY A 91 -14.65 5.66 16.42
C GLY A 91 -14.97 4.67 15.29
N GLU A 92 -15.79 3.66 15.62
CA GLU A 92 -16.19 2.59 14.70
C GLU A 92 -16.80 3.13 13.40
N LYS A 93 -17.76 4.06 13.53
CA LYS A 93 -18.45 4.66 12.38
C LYS A 93 -17.48 5.34 11.42
N TYR A 94 -16.59 6.20 11.93
CA TYR A 94 -15.67 6.94 11.07
C TYR A 94 -14.62 6.00 10.46
N THR A 95 -14.21 4.96 11.19
CA THR A 95 -13.31 3.93 10.67
C THR A 95 -13.94 3.15 9.52
N GLN A 96 -15.20 2.75 9.64
CA GLN A 96 -15.93 2.09 8.55
C GLN A 96 -16.06 3.02 7.33
N GLU A 97 -16.38 4.29 7.53
CA GLU A 97 -16.46 5.27 6.44
C GLU A 97 -15.12 5.41 5.66
N LEU A 98 -13.99 5.33 6.37
CA LEU A 98 -12.65 5.33 5.75
C LEU A 98 -12.34 4.04 5.00
N ILE A 99 -12.79 2.89 5.51
CA ILE A 99 -12.67 1.60 4.82
C ILE A 99 -13.49 1.61 3.54
N ASP A 100 -14.77 2.00 3.61
CA ASP A 100 -15.66 2.11 2.45
C ASP A 100 -15.11 3.10 1.41
N TYR A 101 -14.52 4.20 1.86
CA TYR A 101 -13.86 5.16 0.98
C TYR A 101 -12.64 4.57 0.29
N THR A 102 -11.82 3.81 1.02
CA THR A 102 -10.64 3.14 0.45
C THR A 102 -11.07 2.08 -0.56
N ASP A 103 -12.08 1.27 -0.24
CA ASP A 103 -12.62 0.24 -1.13
C ASP A 103 -13.12 0.81 -2.46
N ARG A 104 -13.89 1.93 -2.41
CA ARG A 104 -14.32 2.63 -3.64
C ARG A 104 -13.15 2.99 -4.56
N ILE A 105 -12.02 3.42 -4.01
CA ILE A 105 -10.84 3.74 -4.82
C ILE A 105 -10.29 2.46 -5.46
N TYR A 106 -10.25 1.34 -4.75
CA TYR A 106 -9.81 0.06 -5.32
C TYR A 106 -10.75 -0.42 -6.44
N LEU A 107 -12.06 -0.28 -6.27
CA LEU A 107 -13.06 -0.59 -7.30
C LEU A 107 -12.87 0.26 -8.56
N GLU A 108 -12.52 1.54 -8.43
CA GLU A 108 -12.18 2.41 -9.59
C GLU A 108 -11.00 1.87 -10.43
N PHE A 109 -10.11 1.09 -9.81
CA PHE A 109 -8.97 0.44 -10.46
C PHE A 109 -9.23 -1.03 -10.85
N GLY A 110 -10.49 -1.49 -10.75
CA GLY A 110 -10.92 -2.80 -11.21
C GLY A 110 -10.79 -3.93 -10.18
N ALA A 111 -10.87 -3.62 -8.88
CA ALA A 111 -11.12 -4.64 -7.86
C ALA A 111 -12.49 -5.31 -8.08
N ASP A 112 -12.67 -6.52 -7.55
CA ASP A 112 -13.93 -7.25 -7.66
C ASP A 112 -15.04 -6.53 -6.88
N GLU A 113 -16.20 -6.34 -7.51
CA GLU A 113 -17.38 -5.74 -6.90
C GLU A 113 -18.13 -6.71 -5.98
N HIS A 114 -17.83 -8.01 -6.06
CA HIS A 114 -18.46 -9.06 -5.28
C HIS A 114 -17.59 -9.43 -4.08
N VAL A 115 -18.21 -9.43 -2.89
CA VAL A 115 -17.59 -9.80 -1.60
C VAL A 115 -18.32 -11.00 -1.02
#